data_AF-A0AAW2AZ44-F1
#
_entry.id   AF-A0AAW2AZ44-F1
#
_cell.length_a   1.000
_cell.length_b   1.000
_cell.length_c   1.000
_cell.angle_alpha   90.00
_cell.angle_beta   90.00
_cell.angle_gamma   90.00
#
_symmetry.space_group_name_H-M   'P 1'
#
loop_
_entity.id
_entity.type
_entity.pdbx_description
1 polymer ?
#
loop_
_entity_poly.entity_id
_entity_poly.type
_entity_poly.pdbx_seq_one_letter_code
_entity_poly.pdbx_strand_id
1 'polypeptide(L)'
;MKGRGATNNSDINMNFGFFFTMAFLVLGLVRGCMVDVQQPSKLMRKKEQQSVSIPCSVNVSSCQHTPQISWYVFRKDYHYQIDVSSQPLKYKLDHHDLEISSLSKTDCGVYYCAAALLTLAHSGAQAIGQGTTLKVSERGLNVRQVLLLTLLILLTVYSLLILGIIICIKTGRFKSVFKRRWCKNENKEDSTRQVVLFSGVVQELCKRNLSGDKIQARYKVSQDKSKGLQNVYNSEDVYQNLDE
;
A
#
# COMPACT_ATOMS: atom_id res chain seq x y z
N MET A 1 45.50 98.47 -3.96
CA MET A 1 44.15 97.99 -3.55
C MET A 1 44.02 96.53 -3.93
N LYS A 2 43.46 95.74 -3.01
CA LYS A 2 43.39 94.28 -3.00
C LYS A 2 42.11 93.84 -3.71
N GLY A 3 42.20 92.90 -4.64
CA GLY A 3 41.04 92.31 -5.31
C GLY A 3 41.31 90.84 -5.59
N ARG A 4 40.90 89.99 -4.65
CA ARG A 4 41.02 88.53 -4.68
C ARG A 4 39.77 87.99 -5.38
N GLY A 5 39.90 87.51 -6.61
CA GLY A 5 38.80 86.86 -7.35
C GLY A 5 38.69 85.39 -6.94
N ALA A 6 37.67 85.09 -6.15
CA ALA A 6 37.33 83.74 -5.70
C ALA A 6 36.64 82.94 -6.83
N THR A 7 36.92 81.65 -6.81
CA THR A 7 36.40 80.57 -7.65
C THR A 7 34.88 80.41 -7.56
N ASN A 8 34.17 80.41 -8.69
CA ASN A 8 32.80 79.90 -8.78
C ASN A 8 32.85 78.43 -9.21
N ASN A 9 32.80 77.53 -8.23
CA ASN A 9 32.77 76.07 -8.41
C ASN A 9 31.40 75.50 -7.99
N SER A 10 30.31 76.21 -8.30
CA SER A 10 28.95 75.91 -7.84
C SER A 10 27.98 75.44 -8.93
N ASP A 11 28.31 75.61 -10.21
CA ASP A 11 27.38 75.29 -11.31
C ASP A 11 27.39 73.82 -11.74
N ILE A 12 28.42 73.05 -11.34
CA ILE A 12 28.57 71.63 -11.73
C ILE A 12 27.77 70.70 -10.80
N ASN A 13 27.45 71.13 -9.57
CA ASN A 13 26.77 70.29 -8.58
C ASN A 13 25.24 70.25 -8.73
N MET A 14 24.62 71.28 -9.32
CA MET A 14 23.15 71.37 -9.40
C MET A 14 22.56 70.51 -10.52
N ASN A 15 23.34 70.20 -11.56
CA ASN A 15 22.91 69.36 -12.68
C ASN A 15 22.94 67.86 -12.29
N PHE A 16 23.97 67.42 -11.58
CA PHE A 16 24.18 66.00 -11.25
C PHE A 16 23.08 65.45 -10.31
N GLY A 17 22.62 66.26 -9.35
CA GLY A 17 21.51 65.89 -8.46
C GLY A 17 20.17 65.75 -9.21
N PHE A 18 19.91 66.60 -10.22
CA PHE A 18 18.71 66.51 -11.06
C PHE A 18 18.71 65.28 -11.97
N PHE A 19 19.87 64.90 -12.52
CA PHE A 19 20.00 63.65 -13.27
C PHE A 19 19.77 62.43 -12.39
N PHE A 20 20.26 62.42 -11.14
CA PHE A 20 20.02 61.33 -10.20
C PHE A 20 18.55 61.23 -9.79
N THR A 21 17.88 62.35 -9.49
CA THR A 21 16.45 62.34 -9.13
C THR A 21 15.57 61.95 -10.31
N MET A 22 15.86 62.41 -11.52
CA MET A 22 15.17 61.97 -12.73
C MET A 22 15.44 60.50 -13.04
N ALA A 23 16.67 60.00 -12.85
CA ALA A 23 16.97 58.58 -13.00
C ALA A 23 16.17 57.73 -11.99
N PHE A 24 16.10 58.14 -10.72
CA PHE A 24 15.30 57.46 -9.70
C PHE A 24 13.79 57.55 -9.96
N LEU A 25 13.27 58.67 -10.48
CA LEU A 25 11.87 58.83 -10.88
C LEU A 25 11.53 57.96 -12.10
N VAL A 26 12.41 57.90 -13.10
CA VAL A 26 12.25 57.03 -14.28
C VAL A 26 12.32 55.54 -13.88
N LEU A 27 13.24 55.17 -12.98
CA LEU A 27 13.32 53.81 -12.41
C LEU A 27 12.08 53.45 -11.57
N GLY A 28 11.43 54.43 -10.94
CA GLY A 28 10.22 54.23 -10.12
C GLY A 28 8.91 54.16 -10.92
N LEU A 29 8.86 54.76 -12.12
CA LEU A 29 7.64 54.86 -12.95
C LEU A 29 7.53 53.79 -14.04
N VAL A 30 8.64 53.16 -14.45
CA VAL A 30 8.58 52.05 -15.42
C VAL A 30 8.36 50.73 -14.68
N ARG A 31 7.14 50.53 -14.18
CA ARG A 31 6.68 49.17 -13.86
C ARG A 31 6.35 48.49 -15.18
N GLY A 32 7.30 47.69 -15.68
CA GLY A 32 7.06 46.80 -16.80
C GLY A 32 5.84 45.90 -16.52
N CYS A 33 5.20 45.44 -17.59
CA CYS A 33 4.17 44.42 -17.50
C CYS A 33 4.73 43.20 -16.73
N MET A 34 3.99 42.65 -15.78
CA MET A 34 4.47 41.53 -14.96
C MET A 34 3.41 40.44 -14.88
N VAL A 35 3.82 39.22 -15.20
CA VAL A 35 3.04 38.00 -15.06
C VAL A 35 3.47 37.28 -13.79
N ASP A 36 2.51 36.89 -12.97
CA ASP A 36 2.72 36.02 -11.81
C ASP A 36 1.86 34.76 -11.96
N VAL A 37 2.42 33.61 -11.57
CA VAL A 37 1.74 32.31 -11.63
C VAL A 37 1.75 31.68 -10.24
N GLN A 38 0.56 31.56 -9.67
CA GLN A 38 0.34 30.91 -8.40
C GLN A 38 -0.17 29.49 -8.62
N GLN A 39 0.68 28.53 -8.27
CA GLN A 39 0.41 27.11 -8.37
C GLN A 39 0.75 26.42 -7.04
N PRO A 40 -0.09 25.51 -6.52
CA PRO A 40 0.18 24.87 -5.25
C PRO A 40 1.32 23.86 -5.35
N SER A 41 2.38 24.06 -4.56
CA SER A 41 3.51 23.14 -4.42
C SER A 41 3.17 21.92 -3.54
N LYS A 42 2.07 21.22 -3.85
CA LYS A 42 1.54 20.10 -3.05
C LYS A 42 1.57 18.77 -3.81
N LEU A 43 1.57 17.69 -3.04
CA LEU A 43 1.41 16.33 -3.55
C LEU A 43 -0.08 15.95 -3.60
N MET A 44 -0.62 15.81 -4.82
CA MET A 44 -1.97 15.32 -5.06
C MET A 44 -1.94 13.81 -5.26
N ARG A 45 -2.57 13.08 -4.34
CA ARG A 45 -2.75 11.62 -4.44
C ARG A 45 -4.14 11.31 -4.99
N LYS A 46 -4.21 10.56 -6.08
CA LYS A 46 -5.46 10.15 -6.73
C LYS A 46 -5.46 8.67 -7.03
N LYS A 47 -6.64 8.09 -7.23
CA LYS A 47 -6.78 6.70 -7.66
C LYS A 47 -6.92 6.62 -9.18
N GLU A 48 -6.58 5.48 -9.76
CA GLU A 48 -6.81 5.22 -11.18
C GLU A 48 -8.29 5.41 -11.58
N GLN A 49 -8.47 5.85 -12.82
CA GLN A 49 -9.73 6.20 -13.48
C GLN A 49 -10.50 7.36 -12.83
N GLN A 50 -9.95 8.03 -11.80
CA GLN A 50 -10.49 9.30 -11.33
C GLN A 50 -10.07 10.45 -12.25
N SER A 51 -10.74 11.58 -12.11
CA SER A 51 -10.29 12.85 -12.68
C SER A 51 -9.66 13.74 -11.61
N VAL A 52 -8.79 14.66 -12.04
CA VAL A 52 -8.18 15.66 -11.17
C VAL A 52 -8.13 17.00 -11.89
N SER A 53 -8.44 18.06 -11.16
CA SER A 53 -8.14 19.43 -11.58
C SER A 53 -6.91 19.92 -10.80
N ILE A 54 -5.89 20.37 -11.54
CA ILE A 54 -4.68 20.98 -11.00
C ILE A 54 -4.85 22.50 -11.13
N PRO A 55 -4.99 23.22 -10.00
CA PRO A 55 -5.30 24.64 -10.06
C PRO A 55 -4.09 25.48 -10.46
N CYS A 56 -4.33 26.52 -11.25
CA CYS A 56 -3.36 27.54 -11.61
C CYS A 56 -4.04 28.90 -11.61
N SER A 57 -3.50 29.86 -10.86
CA SER A 57 -3.96 31.24 -10.91
C SER A 57 -2.89 32.09 -11.58
N VAL A 58 -3.30 32.91 -12.54
CA VAL A 58 -2.40 33.76 -13.30
C VAL A 58 -2.86 35.19 -13.13
N ASN A 59 -1.93 36.04 -12.70
CA ASN A 59 -2.18 37.46 -12.51
C ASN A 59 -1.26 38.26 -13.42
N VAL A 60 -1.82 39.29 -14.07
CA VAL A 60 -1.10 40.18 -14.96
C VAL A 60 -1.25 41.59 -14.44
N SER A 61 -0.12 42.26 -14.20
CA SER A 61 -0.08 43.61 -13.65
C SER A 61 0.60 44.58 -14.61
N SER A 62 0.18 45.85 -14.56
CA SER A 62 0.73 46.96 -15.36
C SER A 62 0.43 46.89 -16.88
N CYS A 63 -0.47 46.01 -17.33
CA CYS A 63 -0.84 45.82 -18.74
C CYS A 63 -2.21 45.11 -18.86
N GLN A 64 -2.92 45.36 -19.96
CA GLN A 64 -4.23 44.74 -20.27
C GLN A 64 -4.10 43.65 -21.34
N HIS A 65 -3.12 42.77 -21.20
CA HIS A 65 -2.86 41.71 -22.17
C HIS A 65 -3.27 40.36 -21.58
N THR A 66 -3.91 39.52 -22.40
CA THR A 66 -4.26 38.15 -22.00
C THR A 66 -3.03 37.25 -22.13
N PRO A 67 -2.59 36.60 -21.05
CA PRO A 67 -1.47 35.68 -21.11
C PRO A 67 -1.89 34.38 -21.81
N GLN A 68 -0.98 33.81 -22.60
CA GLN A 68 -1.14 32.45 -23.10
C GLN A 68 -0.72 31.46 -22.00
N ILE A 69 -1.62 30.51 -21.69
CA ILE A 69 -1.36 29.46 -20.72
C ILE A 69 -0.85 28.20 -21.42
N SER A 70 0.18 27.60 -20.85
CA SER A 70 0.76 26.34 -21.29
C SER A 70 1.06 25.46 -20.09
N TRP A 71 0.92 24.15 -20.26
CA TRP A 71 1.19 23.16 -19.22
C TRP A 71 2.31 22.25 -19.64
N TYR A 72 3.23 21.97 -18.73
CA TYR A 72 4.36 21.08 -18.94
C TYR A 72 4.33 19.95 -17.92
N VAL A 73 4.66 18.74 -18.36
CA VAL A 73 4.77 17.58 -17.50
C VAL A 73 6.23 17.16 -17.42
N PHE A 74 6.73 17.03 -16.20
CA PHE A 74 8.04 16.47 -15.92
C PHE A 74 7.87 15.11 -15.27
N ARG A 75 8.36 14.09 -15.96
CA ARG A 75 8.45 12.71 -15.48
C ARG A 75 9.90 12.37 -15.21
N LYS A 76 10.15 11.15 -14.72
CA LYS A 76 11.50 10.71 -14.35
C LYS A 76 12.48 10.81 -15.54
N ASP A 77 12.04 10.39 -16.72
CA ASP A 77 12.94 10.18 -17.87
C ASP A 77 12.71 11.15 -19.02
N TYR A 78 11.62 11.93 -18.99
CA TYR A 78 11.28 12.87 -20.06
C TYR A 78 10.32 13.96 -19.58
N HIS A 79 10.24 15.01 -20.38
CA HIS A 79 9.31 16.11 -20.20
C HIS A 79 8.67 16.46 -21.53
N TYR A 80 7.45 17.00 -21.49
CA TYR A 80 6.74 17.44 -22.69
C TYR A 80 5.69 18.50 -22.35
N GLN A 81 5.34 19.31 -23.34
CA GLN A 81 4.22 20.25 -23.25
C GLN A 81 2.91 19.49 -23.51
N ILE A 82 1.90 19.73 -22.67
CA ILE A 82 0.57 19.18 -22.88
C ILE A 82 -0.09 19.90 -24.04
N ASP A 83 -0.42 19.13 -25.07
CA ASP A 83 -1.27 19.59 -26.16
C ASP A 83 -2.71 19.17 -25.88
N VAL A 84 -3.49 20.10 -25.34
CA VAL A 84 -4.92 19.93 -25.03
C VAL A 84 -5.74 19.68 -26.30
N SER A 85 -5.32 20.24 -27.44
CA SER A 85 -6.03 20.08 -28.71
C SER A 85 -5.86 18.69 -29.31
N SER A 86 -4.68 18.07 -29.12
CA SER A 86 -4.42 16.70 -29.58
C SER A 86 -5.17 15.63 -28.78
N GLN A 87 -5.48 15.90 -27.51
CA GLN A 87 -6.01 14.92 -26.57
C GLN A 87 -7.19 15.48 -25.74
N PRO A 88 -8.29 15.92 -26.39
CA PRO A 88 -9.39 16.62 -25.72
C PRO A 88 -10.20 15.73 -24.76
N LEU A 89 -10.13 14.41 -24.93
CA LEU A 89 -10.76 13.44 -24.01
C LEU A 89 -9.96 13.26 -22.72
N LYS A 90 -8.65 13.54 -22.76
CA LYS A 90 -7.73 13.31 -21.63
C LYS A 90 -7.48 14.60 -20.86
N TYR A 91 -7.24 15.69 -21.57
CA TYR A 91 -6.90 16.98 -21.02
C TYR A 91 -7.97 18.01 -21.38
N LYS A 92 -8.36 18.81 -20.41
CA LYS A 92 -9.24 19.95 -20.61
C LYS A 92 -8.72 21.12 -19.77
N LEU A 93 -8.83 22.33 -20.31
CA LEU A 93 -8.59 23.55 -19.56
C LEU A 93 -9.91 24.11 -19.09
N ASP A 94 -10.02 24.36 -17.78
CA ASP A 94 -11.08 25.17 -17.21
C ASP A 94 -10.45 26.46 -16.68
N HIS A 95 -10.67 27.56 -17.40
CA HIS A 95 -9.91 28.80 -17.23
C HIS A 95 -8.40 28.54 -17.38
N HIS A 96 -7.65 28.54 -16.28
CA HIS A 96 -6.22 28.25 -16.26
C HIS A 96 -5.90 26.87 -15.65
N ASP A 97 -6.90 26.23 -15.04
CA ASP A 97 -6.76 24.95 -14.35
C ASP A 97 -6.68 23.80 -15.36
N LEU A 98 -5.80 22.84 -15.09
CA LEU A 98 -5.65 21.65 -15.91
C LEU A 98 -6.50 20.51 -15.34
N GLU A 99 -7.54 20.14 -16.06
CA GLU A 99 -8.32 18.94 -15.80
C GLU A 99 -7.74 17.74 -16.56
N ILE A 100 -7.43 16.68 -15.82
CA ILE A 100 -6.94 15.41 -16.35
C ILE A 100 -7.97 14.34 -16.04
N SER A 101 -8.54 13.76 -17.08
CA SER A 101 -9.53 12.68 -16.99
C SER A 101 -8.89 11.30 -17.00
N SER A 102 -9.61 10.32 -16.44
CA SER A 102 -9.25 8.89 -16.51
C SER A 102 -7.78 8.61 -16.14
N LEU A 103 -7.39 8.97 -14.93
CA LEU A 103 -6.01 8.89 -14.45
C LEU A 103 -5.43 7.47 -14.50
N SER A 104 -4.16 7.39 -14.85
CA SER A 104 -3.36 6.15 -14.89
C SER A 104 -2.02 6.37 -14.19
N LYS A 105 -1.29 5.29 -13.89
CA LYS A 105 0.09 5.41 -13.38
C LYS A 105 1.01 6.21 -14.27
N THR A 106 0.76 6.21 -15.58
CA THR A 106 1.60 6.98 -16.51
C THR A 106 1.45 8.48 -16.29
N ASP A 107 0.31 8.94 -15.75
CA ASP A 107 0.07 10.34 -15.42
C ASP A 107 0.79 10.81 -14.13
N CYS A 108 1.64 9.97 -13.53
CA CYS A 108 2.46 10.41 -12.41
C CYS A 108 3.58 11.35 -12.89
N GLY A 109 3.76 12.47 -12.20
CA GLY A 109 4.79 13.45 -12.54
C GLY A 109 4.58 14.77 -11.83
N VAL A 110 5.40 15.75 -12.17
CA VAL A 110 5.25 17.14 -11.72
C VAL A 110 4.71 17.95 -12.89
N TYR A 111 3.59 18.62 -12.65
CA TYR A 111 2.90 19.44 -13.64
C TYR A 111 3.23 20.90 -13.37
N TYR A 112 3.67 21.65 -14.37
CA TYR A 112 4.00 23.06 -14.26
C TYR A 112 3.04 23.88 -15.14
N CYS A 113 2.41 24.87 -14.53
CA CYS A 113 1.66 25.90 -15.24
C CYS A 113 2.63 27.01 -15.67
N ALA A 114 2.57 27.45 -16.92
CA ALA A 114 3.35 28.56 -17.43
C ALA A 114 2.45 29.54 -18.15
N ALA A 115 2.70 30.83 -17.95
CA ALA A 115 1.98 31.92 -18.57
C ALA A 115 2.97 32.85 -19.27
N ALA A 116 2.67 33.24 -20.51
CA ALA A 116 3.51 34.14 -21.29
C ALA A 116 2.68 35.13 -22.09
N LEU A 117 3.11 36.39 -22.14
CA LEU A 117 2.59 37.39 -23.09
C LEU A 117 3.40 37.31 -24.38
N LEU A 118 2.81 36.74 -25.43
CA LEU A 118 3.48 36.57 -26.71
C LEU A 118 3.91 37.88 -27.39
N THR A 119 3.24 38.99 -27.08
CA THR A 119 3.46 40.28 -27.73
C THR A 119 4.55 41.12 -27.06
N LEU A 120 5.05 40.71 -25.89
CA LEU A 120 6.05 41.46 -25.13
C LEU A 120 7.27 40.57 -24.84
N ALA A 121 8.47 41.11 -25.11
CA ALA A 121 9.73 40.42 -24.87
C ALA A 121 10.57 41.18 -23.83
N HIS A 122 10.12 41.19 -22.57
CA HIS A 122 10.88 41.75 -21.44
C HIS A 122 10.90 40.80 -20.24
N SER A 123 11.80 41.05 -19.29
CA SER A 123 11.81 40.35 -18.00
C SER A 123 10.46 40.54 -17.29
N GLY A 124 9.78 39.45 -16.96
CA GLY A 124 8.44 39.47 -16.35
C GLY A 124 7.27 39.28 -17.33
N ALA A 125 7.51 39.22 -18.64
CA ALA A 125 6.47 38.87 -19.62
C ALA A 125 6.06 37.39 -19.57
N GLN A 126 6.83 36.56 -18.86
CA GLN A 126 6.56 35.15 -18.64
C GLN A 126 6.83 34.75 -17.19
N ALA A 127 6.06 33.79 -16.69
CA ALA A 127 6.25 33.18 -15.38
C ALA A 127 5.85 31.70 -15.40
N ILE A 128 6.46 30.93 -14.49
CA ILE A 128 6.22 29.50 -14.31
C ILE A 128 5.84 29.26 -12.86
N GLY A 129 4.80 28.47 -12.63
CA GLY A 129 4.35 28.08 -11.29
C GLY A 129 5.35 27.15 -10.59
N GLN A 130 5.15 26.97 -9.28
CA GLN A 130 6.03 26.13 -8.45
C GLN A 130 5.94 24.63 -8.77
N GLY A 131 4.92 24.22 -9.53
CA GLY A 131 4.70 22.83 -9.91
C GLY A 131 3.88 22.05 -8.88
N THR A 132 2.99 21.17 -9.38
CA THR A 132 2.16 20.29 -8.56
C THR A 132 2.55 18.85 -8.83
N THR A 133 2.85 18.07 -7.78
CA THR A 133 3.17 16.64 -7.96
C THR A 133 1.89 15.82 -7.96
N LEU A 134 1.64 15.07 -9.02
CA LEU A 134 0.53 14.13 -9.12
C LEU A 134 1.04 12.70 -8.94
N LYS A 135 0.44 11.97 -8.01
CA LYS A 135 0.69 10.56 -7.77
C LYS A 135 -0.60 9.76 -7.87
N VAL A 136 -0.63 8.82 -8.81
CA VAL A 136 -1.77 7.95 -9.07
C VAL A 136 -1.49 6.58 -8.44
N SER A 137 -2.41 6.14 -7.58
CA SER A 137 -2.40 4.81 -6.97
C SER A 137 -3.38 3.89 -7.68
N GLU A 138 -3.05 2.60 -7.78
CA GLU A 138 -3.94 1.60 -8.36
C GLU A 138 -5.30 1.55 -7.68
N ARG A 139 -6.31 1.22 -8.48
CA ARG A 139 -7.63 0.87 -7.95
C ARG A 139 -7.60 -0.60 -7.52
N GLY A 140 -7.66 -0.84 -6.21
CA GLY A 140 -7.85 -2.18 -5.68
C GLY A 140 -7.09 -2.41 -4.38
N LEU A 141 -7.39 -3.52 -3.72
CA LEU A 141 -6.51 -4.05 -2.70
C LEU A 141 -5.26 -4.54 -3.41
N ASN A 142 -4.09 -4.08 -2.94
CA ASN A 142 -2.83 -4.62 -3.44
C ASN A 142 -2.83 -6.15 -3.26
N VAL A 143 -2.16 -6.90 -4.14
CA VAL A 143 -2.05 -8.38 -4.01
C VAL A 143 -1.61 -8.78 -2.59
N ARG A 144 -0.70 -8.01 -2.00
CA ARG A 144 -0.28 -8.16 -0.60
C ARG A 144 -1.43 -8.00 0.40
N GLN A 145 -2.28 -6.99 0.23
CA GLN A 145 -3.44 -6.79 1.10
C GLN A 145 -4.48 -7.89 0.93
N VAL A 146 -4.73 -8.33 -0.32
CA VAL A 146 -5.63 -9.46 -0.58
C VAL A 146 -5.08 -10.71 0.11
N LEU A 147 -3.81 -11.04 -0.09
CA LEU A 147 -3.15 -12.19 0.53
C LEU A 147 -3.21 -12.12 2.06
N LEU A 148 -2.94 -10.96 2.66
CA LEU A 148 -3.02 -10.76 4.10
C LEU A 148 -4.45 -10.93 4.63
N LEU A 149 -5.45 -10.40 3.93
CA LEU A 149 -6.85 -10.59 4.29
C LEU A 149 -7.27 -12.05 4.18
N THR A 150 -6.87 -12.74 3.10
CA THR A 150 -7.13 -14.16 2.92
C THR A 150 -6.50 -14.98 4.05
N LEU A 151 -5.23 -14.70 4.40
CA LEU A 151 -4.54 -15.38 5.50
C LEU A 151 -5.22 -15.11 6.85
N LEU A 152 -5.65 -13.87 7.09
CA LEU A 152 -6.37 -13.49 8.31
C LEU A 152 -7.70 -14.24 8.43
N ILE A 153 -8.47 -14.32 7.34
CA ILE A 153 -9.73 -15.07 7.29
C ILE A 153 -9.47 -16.56 7.54
N LEU A 154 -8.44 -17.13 6.92
CA LEU A 154 -8.09 -18.54 7.11
C LEU A 154 -7.70 -18.83 8.57
N LEU A 155 -6.86 -18.00 9.16
CA LEU A 155 -6.39 -18.15 10.54
C LEU A 155 -7.55 -18.02 11.54
N THR A 156 -8.45 -17.07 11.31
CA THR A 156 -9.64 -16.87 12.17
C THR A 156 -10.59 -18.07 12.10
N VAL A 157 -10.90 -18.57 10.90
CA VAL A 157 -11.72 -19.79 10.72
C VAL A 157 -11.06 -21.00 11.39
N TYR A 158 -9.75 -21.21 11.19
CA TYR A 158 -9.01 -22.31 11.80
C TYR A 158 -9.03 -22.23 13.34
N SER A 159 -8.81 -21.04 13.89
CA SER A 159 -8.83 -20.82 15.35
C SER A 159 -10.22 -21.07 15.95
N LEU A 160 -11.29 -20.65 15.26
CA LEU A 160 -12.67 -20.90 15.67
C LEU A 160 -13.03 -22.39 15.63
N LEU A 161 -12.54 -23.15 14.65
CA LEU A 161 -12.72 -24.60 14.59
C LEU A 161 -12.06 -25.30 15.76
N ILE A 162 -10.79 -24.98 16.05
CA ILE A 162 -10.07 -25.55 17.21
C ILE A 162 -10.77 -25.19 18.51
N LEU A 163 -11.13 -23.92 18.69
CA LEU A 163 -11.82 -23.48 19.89
C LEU A 163 -13.18 -24.20 20.05
N GLY A 164 -13.92 -24.37 18.96
CA GLY A 164 -15.16 -25.15 18.92
C GLY A 164 -14.94 -26.60 19.34
N ILE A 165 -13.90 -27.27 18.84
CA ILE A 165 -13.54 -28.64 19.23
C ILE A 165 -13.21 -28.72 20.72
N ILE A 166 -12.38 -27.80 21.23
CA ILE A 166 -12.01 -27.75 22.66
C ILE A 166 -13.24 -27.56 23.54
N ILE A 167 -14.15 -26.66 23.16
CA ILE A 167 -15.42 -26.45 23.86
C ILE A 167 -16.25 -27.74 23.82
N CYS A 168 -16.42 -28.37 22.65
CA CYS A 168 -17.18 -29.62 22.51
C CYS A 168 -16.64 -30.76 23.38
N ILE A 169 -15.31 -30.87 23.53
CA ILE A 169 -14.65 -31.84 24.41
C ILE A 169 -14.96 -31.49 25.87
N LYS A 170 -14.74 -30.23 26.27
CA LYS A 170 -14.90 -29.78 27.66
C LYS A 170 -16.35 -29.83 28.14
N THR A 171 -17.32 -29.51 27.29
CA THR A 171 -18.76 -29.58 27.64
C THR A 171 -19.33 -31.00 27.53
N GLY A 172 -18.53 -32.01 27.19
CA GLY A 172 -18.99 -33.41 27.03
C GLY A 172 -19.97 -33.64 25.87
N ARG A 173 -20.21 -32.62 25.03
CA ARG A 173 -21.14 -32.66 23.89
C ARG A 173 -20.59 -33.41 22.67
N PHE A 174 -19.32 -33.83 22.71
CA PHE A 174 -18.71 -34.62 21.64
C PHE A 174 -19.50 -35.91 21.31
N LYS A 175 -20.14 -36.53 22.31
CA LYS A 175 -20.98 -37.74 22.11
C LYS A 175 -22.27 -37.48 21.31
N SER A 176 -22.82 -36.26 21.30
CA SER A 176 -24.10 -35.98 20.63
C SER A 176 -23.93 -35.49 19.19
N VAL A 177 -22.81 -34.83 18.86
CA VAL A 177 -22.52 -34.32 17.52
C VAL A 177 -22.24 -35.46 16.52
N PHE A 178 -21.51 -36.50 16.94
CA PHE A 178 -21.29 -37.69 16.10
C PHE A 178 -22.45 -38.71 16.15
N LYS A 179 -23.23 -38.79 17.23
CA LYS A 179 -24.40 -39.69 17.29
C LYS A 179 -25.49 -39.32 16.28
N ARG A 180 -25.68 -38.02 15.99
CA ARG A 180 -26.79 -37.59 15.11
C ARG A 180 -26.55 -37.90 13.63
N ARG A 181 -25.30 -38.11 13.20
CA ARG A 181 -24.97 -38.44 11.79
C ARG A 181 -24.95 -39.96 11.51
N TRP A 182 -24.76 -40.81 12.53
CA TRP A 182 -24.70 -42.27 12.34
C TRP A 182 -26.02 -43.01 12.63
N CYS A 183 -26.96 -42.38 13.35
CA CYS A 183 -28.28 -42.98 13.61
C CYS A 183 -29.38 -42.19 12.92
N LYS A 184 -29.44 -42.28 11.60
CA LYS A 184 -30.65 -42.00 10.84
C LYS A 184 -30.88 -43.18 9.90
N ASN A 185 -31.56 -44.19 10.42
CA ASN A 185 -32.47 -45.03 9.66
C ASN A 185 -33.58 -45.51 10.61
N GLU A 186 -34.73 -45.74 9.99
CA GLU A 186 -36.05 -45.48 10.51
C GLU A 186 -36.68 -46.64 11.30
N ASN A 187 -37.73 -46.25 12.03
CA ASN A 187 -38.95 -46.98 12.34
C ASN A 187 -38.97 -48.02 13.48
N LYS A 188 -40.16 -47.99 14.10
CA LYS A 188 -40.63 -48.70 15.29
C LYS A 188 -40.60 -50.23 15.11
N GLU A 189 -40.67 -50.86 16.28
CA GLU A 189 -41.06 -52.25 16.59
C GLU A 189 -39.96 -53.30 16.71
N ASP A 190 -39.73 -53.63 17.98
CA ASP A 190 -39.61 -54.98 18.55
C ASP A 190 -38.32 -55.81 18.30
N SER A 191 -37.95 -56.52 19.38
CA SER A 191 -37.18 -57.77 19.34
C SER A 191 -35.68 -57.70 19.00
N THR A 192 -34.91 -57.28 20.01
CA THR A 192 -33.82 -58.06 20.65
C THR A 192 -33.19 -59.23 19.87
N ARG A 193 -32.53 -59.03 18.72
CA ARG A 193 -31.67 -60.10 18.16
C ARG A 193 -30.51 -59.74 17.22
N GLN A 194 -30.26 -58.46 16.93
CA GLN A 194 -29.25 -58.09 15.91
C GLN A 194 -28.09 -57.22 16.44
N VAL A 195 -27.69 -57.39 17.71
CA VAL A 195 -26.48 -56.77 18.29
C VAL A 195 -25.59 -57.82 18.97
N VAL A 196 -25.67 -59.09 18.55
CA VAL A 196 -24.94 -60.19 19.22
C VAL A 196 -23.66 -60.59 18.46
N LEU A 197 -23.52 -60.27 17.17
CA LEU A 197 -22.46 -60.88 16.35
C LEU A 197 -21.05 -60.27 16.51
N PHE A 198 -20.91 -59.05 17.04
CA PHE A 198 -19.58 -58.43 17.25
C PHE A 198 -19.23 -58.12 18.71
N SER A 199 -20.16 -58.34 19.65
CA SER A 199 -19.86 -58.19 21.09
C SER A 199 -18.98 -59.34 21.61
N GLY A 200 -19.14 -60.55 21.07
CA GLY A 200 -18.41 -61.73 21.54
C GLY A 200 -16.90 -61.65 21.29
N VAL A 201 -16.47 -61.10 20.15
CA VAL A 201 -15.06 -60.99 19.77
C VAL A 201 -14.33 -59.95 20.62
N VAL A 202 -14.98 -58.80 20.88
CA VAL A 202 -14.41 -57.74 21.73
C VAL A 202 -14.36 -58.17 23.19
N GLN A 203 -15.36 -58.92 23.66
CA GLN A 203 -15.40 -59.44 25.03
C GLN A 203 -14.34 -60.52 25.29
N GLU A 204 -13.99 -61.33 24.29
CA GLU A 204 -12.88 -62.30 24.40
C GLU A 204 -11.49 -61.64 24.37
N LEU A 205 -11.29 -60.58 23.58
CA LEU A 205 -10.05 -59.81 23.57
C LEU A 205 -9.76 -59.10 24.91
N CYS A 206 -10.79 -58.56 25.57
CA CYS A 206 -10.65 -57.97 26.91
C CYS A 206 -10.35 -59.01 27.99
N LYS A 207 -10.85 -60.25 27.85
CA LYS A 207 -10.69 -61.31 28.85
C LYS A 207 -9.28 -61.94 28.83
N ARG A 208 -8.66 -62.03 27.64
CA ARG A 208 -7.30 -62.59 27.48
C ARG A 208 -6.20 -61.63 27.94
N ASN A 209 -6.41 -60.32 27.85
CA ASN A 209 -5.43 -59.32 28.32
C ASN A 209 -5.35 -59.17 29.85
N LEU A 210 -6.27 -59.76 30.61
CA LEU A 210 -6.28 -59.69 32.08
C LEU A 210 -5.82 -60.98 32.78
N SER A 211 -5.54 -62.06 32.04
CA SER A 211 -5.26 -63.39 32.61
C SER A 211 -3.86 -63.94 32.29
N GLY A 212 -2.98 -63.13 31.71
CA GLY A 212 -1.64 -63.53 31.27
C GLY A 212 -0.52 -62.97 32.12
N ASP A 213 -0.55 -63.14 33.46
CA ASP A 213 0.68 -63.17 34.25
C ASP A 213 0.51 -63.91 35.58
N LYS A 214 0.73 -65.23 35.55
CA LYS A 214 1.02 -66.06 36.72
C LYS A 214 2.04 -67.11 36.32
N ILE A 215 3.32 -66.75 36.38
CA ILE A 215 4.42 -67.72 36.37
C ILE A 215 4.57 -68.25 37.80
N GLN A 216 4.32 -69.54 37.99
CA GLN A 216 4.58 -70.28 39.22
C GLN A 216 5.62 -71.38 38.89
N ALA A 217 6.82 -71.30 39.48
CA ALA A 217 7.81 -72.38 39.49
C ALA A 217 8.36 -72.57 40.93
N ARG A 218 8.36 -73.81 41.42
CA ARG A 218 8.75 -74.27 42.77
C ARG A 218 10.29 -74.50 42.89
N TYR A 219 10.86 -74.16 44.06
CA TYR A 219 11.95 -74.79 44.86
C TYR A 219 13.29 -75.20 44.16
N LYS A 220 14.53 -74.87 44.61
CA LYS A 220 15.18 -74.84 45.95
C LYS A 220 16.48 -73.96 45.93
N VAL A 221 16.67 -73.16 47.00
CA VAL A 221 17.86 -72.91 47.89
C VAL A 221 19.27 -72.56 47.34
N SER A 222 19.75 -71.36 47.77
CA SER A 222 21.12 -70.80 48.02
C SER A 222 22.17 -70.84 46.89
N GLN A 223 22.94 -69.80 46.56
CA GLN A 223 23.61 -68.76 47.38
C GLN A 223 24.02 -67.55 46.51
N ASP A 224 24.15 -66.39 47.16
CA ASP A 224 25.11 -65.29 46.94
C ASP A 224 25.13 -64.43 45.65
N LYS A 225 25.11 -63.11 45.90
CA LYS A 225 25.71 -61.96 45.19
C LYS A 225 25.33 -61.56 43.75
N SER A 226 24.87 -60.31 43.71
CA SER A 226 25.52 -59.17 43.03
C SER A 226 25.21 -58.90 41.54
N LYS A 227 24.52 -57.76 41.34
CA LYS A 227 24.57 -56.83 40.19
C LYS A 227 24.06 -57.42 38.86
N GLY A 228 23.22 -56.77 38.08
CA GLY A 228 23.08 -55.35 37.85
C GLY A 228 22.71 -55.23 36.36
N LEU A 229 21.47 -54.82 36.13
CA LEU A 229 20.78 -54.50 34.89
C LEU A 229 21.68 -53.82 33.82
N GLN A 230 21.61 -54.26 32.55
CA GLN A 230 21.19 -53.44 31.40
C GLN A 230 21.39 -54.09 30.03
N ASN A 231 20.28 -54.15 29.28
CA ASN A 231 20.08 -53.66 27.90
C ASN A 231 20.74 -54.40 26.70
N VAL A 232 20.17 -54.12 25.51
CA VAL A 232 20.68 -54.39 24.13
C VAL A 232 20.15 -55.72 23.52
N TYR A 233 19.72 -55.88 22.26
CA TYR A 233 19.27 -55.09 21.08
C TYR A 233 18.97 -56.14 19.95
N ASN A 234 18.54 -55.69 18.75
CA ASN A 234 18.30 -56.44 17.48
C ASN A 234 16.99 -57.26 17.39
N SER A 235 16.04 -57.08 16.45
CA SER A 235 16.00 -56.54 15.06
C SER A 235 16.98 -57.18 14.10
N GLU A 236 16.55 -58.24 13.40
CA GLU A 236 16.94 -58.71 12.05
C GLU A 236 15.85 -59.75 11.63
N ASP A 237 15.42 -60.01 10.39
CA ASP A 237 15.57 -59.42 9.06
C ASP A 237 14.66 -60.22 8.07
N VAL A 238 14.60 -59.73 6.84
CA VAL A 238 14.40 -60.48 5.57
C VAL A 238 12.95 -60.80 5.13
N TYR A 239 12.48 -60.05 4.12
CA TYR A 239 11.81 -60.65 2.96
C TYR A 239 12.38 -60.02 1.68
N GLN A 240 13.08 -60.85 0.90
CA GLN A 240 13.53 -60.55 -0.46
C GLN A 240 12.37 -60.72 -1.44
N ASN A 241 12.17 -59.75 -2.32
CA ASN A 241 11.42 -59.90 -3.57
C ASN A 241 12.42 -60.06 -4.71
N LEU A 242 12.32 -61.15 -5.46
CA LEU A 242 12.89 -61.47 -6.78
C LEU A 242 12.02 -62.66 -7.28
N ASP A 243 11.53 -62.79 -8.51
CA ASP A 243 11.79 -62.12 -9.79
C ASP A 243 10.62 -62.36 -10.76
N GLU A 244 10.70 -61.69 -11.92
CA GLU A 244 10.13 -62.09 -13.22
C GLU A 244 10.39 -63.56 -13.60
#